data_AF-A0A2N4XDB3-F1
#
_entry.id   AF-A0A2N4XDB3-F1
#
_cell.length_a   1.000
_cell.length_b   1.000
_cell.length_c   1.000
_cell.angle_alpha   90.00
_cell.angle_beta   90.00
_cell.angle_gamma   90.00
#
_symmetry.space_group_name_H-M   'P 1'
#
loop_
_entity.id
_entity.type
_entity.pdbx_description
1 polymer ?
#
loop_
_entity_poly.entity_id
_entity_poly.type
_entity_poly.pdbx_seq_one_letter_code
_entity_poly.pdbx_strand_id
1 'polypeptide(L)'
;MKVFEIAETDDIEALVKFLKGAVSQPDIEKLKAQYQVAEHPVFDLHKRPDRRVLKEDGSFDRWDSVNRLGLPIQKKIVGASVAFLFGNPVKLVCQTKNEAEAQALGLVKKVLQANKMDSFNRKIARDLLRATAVAEVWFISGESTDRKHNDYGFETPYRIKVLKLSPWDGDALYPCFNSYGDLVAFSRAYSLYRENKEVVFFEVFTDEEYKRFEKTGDGWLERESAVNSIGKIPVVFAQEEQADWADVQTAIERLEHLLSNFADTNDYHGNPKIFIEGEIEGFVKKGESGAIIQGEKGSKASYLSWDHAPESIRLEIETLFKVIYSFTQTPDISFDTLKDLKQGISGVALEMLFMDAHLKVQEKREIFDEYLQRRLSLVKAHIAWLKPELKTTLGAMDIRPEITPYLINDLDSLVRNMKSAVGGKAILSQKTAIEKSGLVANAELEWERIKSEEGVGK
;
A
#
# COMPACT_ATOMS: atom_id res chain seq x y z
N MET A 1 -20.28 -26.44 5.35
CA MET A 1 -21.41 -25.98 6.16
C MET A 1 -22.35 -25.14 5.29
N LYS A 2 -23.67 -25.35 5.40
CA LYS A 2 -24.63 -24.51 4.67
C LYS A 2 -24.78 -23.14 5.35
N VAL A 3 -25.12 -22.13 4.56
CA VAL A 3 -25.24 -20.73 4.98
C VAL A 3 -26.22 -20.56 6.13
N PHE A 4 -27.40 -21.19 6.06
CA PHE A 4 -28.43 -21.09 7.10
C PHE A 4 -28.09 -21.88 8.37
N GLU A 5 -27.26 -22.91 8.27
CA GLU A 5 -26.79 -23.68 9.44
C GLU A 5 -25.85 -22.83 10.32
N ILE A 6 -25.10 -21.91 9.72
CA ILE A 6 -24.15 -21.04 10.45
C ILE A 6 -24.87 -20.10 11.41
N ALA A 7 -26.02 -19.56 11.01
CA ALA A 7 -26.79 -18.61 11.80
C ALA A 7 -27.94 -19.26 12.58
N GLU A 8 -28.06 -20.60 12.52
CA GLU A 8 -29.14 -21.39 13.14
C GLU A 8 -30.55 -20.80 12.86
N THR A 9 -30.76 -20.29 11.64
CA THR A 9 -32.00 -19.61 11.24
C THR A 9 -32.34 -19.91 9.79
N ASP A 10 -33.62 -20.01 9.49
CA ASP A 10 -34.15 -20.11 8.12
C ASP A 10 -34.59 -18.74 7.56
N ASP A 11 -34.55 -17.69 8.38
CA ASP A 11 -34.89 -16.33 7.97
C ASP A 11 -33.68 -15.57 7.39
N ILE A 12 -33.84 -15.06 6.17
CA ILE A 12 -32.81 -14.32 5.44
C ILE A 12 -32.47 -13.01 6.17
N GLU A 13 -33.45 -12.33 6.78
CA GLU A 13 -33.17 -11.07 7.48
C GLU A 13 -32.33 -11.31 8.73
N ALA A 14 -32.71 -12.30 9.53
CA ALA A 14 -31.94 -12.75 10.68
C ALA A 14 -30.52 -13.17 10.30
N LEU A 15 -30.36 -13.95 9.21
CA LEU A 15 -29.06 -14.37 8.69
C LEU A 15 -28.18 -13.16 8.32
N VAL A 16 -28.69 -12.23 7.51
CA VAL A 16 -27.92 -11.05 7.09
C VAL A 16 -27.54 -10.19 8.29
N LYS A 17 -28.45 -10.04 9.26
CA LYS A 17 -28.17 -9.29 10.50
C LYS A 17 -27.09 -9.97 11.34
N PHE A 18 -27.14 -11.29 11.49
CA PHE A 18 -26.13 -12.08 12.20
C PHE A 18 -24.74 -11.90 11.57
N LEU A 19 -24.64 -12.10 10.26
CA LEU A 19 -23.37 -11.98 9.53
C LEU A 19 -22.80 -10.56 9.55
N LYS A 20 -23.66 -9.53 9.51
CA LYS A 20 -23.23 -8.13 9.64
C LYS A 20 -22.78 -7.75 11.04
N GLY A 21 -23.31 -8.42 12.08
CA GLY A 21 -22.97 -8.13 13.48
C GLY A 21 -21.61 -8.65 13.92
N ALA A 22 -20.94 -9.47 13.12
CA ALA A 22 -19.72 -10.16 13.51
C ALA A 22 -18.48 -9.24 13.62
N VAL A 23 -18.40 -8.17 12.81
CA VAL A 23 -17.19 -7.32 12.72
C VAL A 23 -17.54 -5.86 12.49
N SER A 24 -16.86 -4.97 13.22
CA SER A 24 -16.93 -3.51 13.02
C SER A 24 -16.27 -3.11 11.71
N GLN A 25 -16.98 -2.33 10.90
CA GLN A 25 -16.42 -1.81 9.64
C GLN A 25 -15.46 -0.64 9.89
N PRO A 26 -14.40 -0.52 9.08
CA PRO A 26 -13.52 0.65 9.14
C PRO A 26 -14.25 1.93 8.72
N ASP A 27 -13.87 3.05 9.33
CA ASP A 27 -14.35 4.39 8.93
C ASP A 27 -13.61 4.86 7.67
N ILE A 28 -14.07 4.37 6.52
CA ILE A 28 -13.42 4.59 5.22
C ILE A 28 -13.50 6.06 4.78
N GLU A 29 -14.56 6.77 5.13
CA GLU A 29 -14.68 8.19 4.78
C GLU A 29 -13.62 9.02 5.53
N LYS A 30 -13.41 8.75 6.82
CA LYS A 30 -12.30 9.35 7.57
C LYS A 30 -10.95 9.00 6.96
N LEU A 31 -10.71 7.74 6.61
CA LEU A 31 -9.44 7.31 6.03
C LEU A 31 -9.18 7.92 4.64
N LYS A 32 -10.22 8.09 3.81
CA LYS A 32 -10.14 8.79 2.53
C LYS A 32 -9.78 10.26 2.71
N ALA A 33 -10.45 10.95 3.64
CA ALA A 33 -10.17 12.35 3.94
C ALA A 33 -8.73 12.58 4.43
N GLN A 34 -8.17 11.63 5.19
CA GLN A 34 -6.77 11.68 5.63
C GLN A 34 -5.76 11.30 4.54
N TYR A 35 -6.15 10.47 3.58
CA TYR A 35 -5.25 10.00 2.52
C TYR A 35 -5.24 10.93 1.31
N GLN A 36 -6.35 11.62 1.02
CA GLN A 36 -6.47 12.55 -0.09
C GLN A 36 -6.12 13.97 0.36
N VAL A 37 -4.96 14.45 -0.09
CA VAL A 37 -4.44 15.80 0.22
C VAL A 37 -5.49 16.90 0.08
N ALA A 38 -6.34 16.86 -0.95
CA ALA A 38 -7.36 17.87 -1.19
C ALA A 38 -8.46 17.93 -0.10
N GLU A 39 -8.64 16.86 0.67
CA GLU A 39 -9.63 16.74 1.74
C GLU A 39 -9.01 16.97 3.14
N HIS A 40 -7.72 17.29 3.21
CA HIS A 40 -7.05 17.52 4.49
C HIS A 40 -7.65 18.72 5.24
N PRO A 41 -7.64 18.69 6.58
CA PRO A 41 -8.21 19.76 7.42
C PRO A 41 -7.69 21.16 7.13
N VAL A 42 -6.48 21.31 6.58
CA VAL A 42 -5.91 22.62 6.22
C VAL A 42 -6.66 23.30 5.07
N PHE A 43 -7.39 22.54 4.25
CA PHE A 43 -8.24 23.07 3.17
C PHE A 43 -9.66 23.42 3.61
N ASP A 44 -10.06 23.01 4.82
CA ASP A 44 -11.37 23.31 5.37
C ASP A 44 -11.45 24.79 5.82
N LEU A 45 -12.31 25.57 5.16
CA LEU A 45 -12.51 26.99 5.42
C LEU A 45 -13.07 27.27 6.83
N HIS A 46 -13.73 26.30 7.46
CA HIS A 46 -14.21 26.44 8.83
C HIS A 46 -13.10 26.23 9.85
N LYS A 47 -12.17 25.30 9.58
CA LYS A 47 -11.02 25.02 10.47
C LYS A 47 -9.89 26.02 10.26
N ARG A 48 -9.67 26.49 9.03
CA ARG A 48 -8.68 27.50 8.65
C ARG A 48 -9.35 28.58 7.79
N PRO A 49 -10.07 29.53 8.41
CA PRO A 49 -10.73 30.61 7.69
C PRO A 49 -9.71 31.59 7.11
N ASP A 50 -10.11 32.29 6.05
CA ASP A 50 -9.35 33.42 5.54
C ASP A 50 -9.24 34.53 6.58
N ARG A 51 -8.17 35.32 6.49
CA ARG A 51 -7.90 36.37 7.46
C ARG A 51 -8.81 37.56 7.18
N ARG A 52 -9.58 37.97 8.19
CA ARG A 52 -10.40 39.18 8.12
C ARG A 52 -9.53 40.41 8.36
N VAL A 53 -9.42 41.29 7.37
CA VAL A 53 -8.74 42.59 7.50
C VAL A 53 -9.76 43.65 7.87
N LEU A 54 -9.46 44.42 8.92
CA LEU A 54 -10.27 45.54 9.39
C LEU A 54 -9.57 46.86 9.03
N LYS A 55 -10.38 47.91 8.82
CA LYS A 55 -9.91 49.29 8.67
C LYS A 55 -9.55 49.89 10.03
N GLU A 56 -8.92 51.07 10.02
CA GLU A 56 -8.55 51.82 11.25
C GLU A 56 -9.77 52.13 12.14
N ASP A 57 -10.96 52.27 11.56
CA ASP A 57 -12.23 52.49 12.26
C ASP A 57 -12.88 51.20 12.82
N GLY A 58 -12.22 50.04 12.65
CA GLY A 58 -12.71 48.73 13.07
C GLY A 58 -13.75 48.11 12.12
N SER A 59 -14.11 48.78 11.02
CA SER A 59 -15.03 48.23 10.01
C SER A 59 -14.34 47.19 9.13
N PHE A 60 -15.13 46.28 8.54
CA PHE A 60 -14.61 45.27 7.62
C PHE A 60 -14.03 45.92 6.36
N ASP A 61 -12.80 45.55 6.00
CA ASP A 61 -12.17 45.98 4.75
C ASP A 61 -12.29 44.90 3.67
N ARG A 62 -11.60 43.77 3.88
CA ARG A 62 -11.52 42.67 2.92
C ARG A 62 -11.13 41.35 3.58
N TRP A 63 -11.37 40.27 2.86
CA TRP A 63 -10.79 38.95 3.16
C TRP A 63 -9.42 38.85 2.51
N ASP A 64 -8.45 38.33 3.26
CA ASP A 64 -7.12 38.03 2.78
C ASP A 64 -6.92 36.51 2.81
N SER A 65 -6.55 35.95 1.66
CA SER A 65 -6.40 34.49 1.52
C SER A 65 -5.22 34.01 2.34
N VAL A 66 -5.44 32.97 3.14
CA VAL A 66 -4.35 32.29 3.86
C VAL A 66 -3.77 31.15 3.02
N ASN A 67 -2.50 30.86 3.23
CA ASN A 67 -1.83 29.70 2.66
C ASN A 67 -2.37 28.41 3.25
N ARG A 68 -2.47 27.37 2.41
CA ARG A 68 -3.00 26.04 2.76
C ARG A 68 -2.12 25.00 2.08
N LEU A 69 -1.22 24.39 2.84
CA LEU A 69 -0.24 23.43 2.35
C LEU A 69 -0.55 22.05 2.89
N GLY A 70 -1.14 21.20 2.04
CA GLY A 70 -1.31 19.78 2.34
C GLY A 70 -0.16 18.94 1.78
N LEU A 71 0.26 17.92 2.52
CA LEU A 71 1.38 17.04 2.18
C LEU A 71 0.90 15.60 1.95
N PRO A 72 1.38 14.89 0.92
CA PRO A 72 1.00 13.50 0.64
C PRO A 72 1.76 12.49 1.52
N ILE A 73 1.92 12.75 2.82
CA ILE A 73 2.74 11.92 3.72
C ILE A 73 2.14 10.52 3.88
N GLN A 74 0.83 10.41 4.06
CA GLN A 74 0.10 9.14 4.15
C GLN A 74 0.32 8.30 2.87
N LYS A 75 0.29 8.93 1.70
CA LYS A 75 0.58 8.27 0.41
C LYS A 75 2.03 7.78 0.33
N LYS A 76 2.98 8.55 0.87
CA LYS A 76 4.41 8.19 0.93
C LYS A 76 4.64 7.00 1.86
N ILE A 77 4.07 7.00 3.07
CA ILE A 77 4.17 5.90 4.05
C ILE A 77 3.66 4.60 3.43
N VAL A 78 2.40 4.60 2.95
CA VAL A 78 1.80 3.40 2.32
C VAL A 78 2.57 2.98 1.07
N GLY A 79 2.98 3.94 0.24
CA GLY A 79 3.74 3.67 -0.98
C GLY A 79 5.09 3.00 -0.70
N ALA A 80 5.82 3.47 0.31
CA ALA A 80 7.09 2.89 0.74
C ALA A 80 6.89 1.47 1.29
N SER A 81 5.95 1.27 2.23
CA SER A 81 5.62 -0.05 2.77
C SER A 81 5.30 -1.07 1.67
N VAL A 82 4.47 -0.69 0.69
CA VAL A 82 4.12 -1.55 -0.46
C VAL A 82 5.33 -1.86 -1.34
N ALA A 83 6.23 -0.89 -1.55
CA ALA A 83 7.43 -1.08 -2.35
C ALA A 83 8.43 -2.02 -1.66
N PHE A 84 8.62 -1.91 -0.34
CA PHE A 84 9.48 -2.83 0.40
C PHE A 84 8.87 -4.24 0.46
N LEU A 85 7.56 -4.39 0.67
CA LEU A 85 6.89 -5.69 0.71
C LEU A 85 6.86 -6.42 -0.65
N PHE A 86 6.41 -5.74 -1.70
CA PHE A 86 6.09 -6.35 -3.01
C PHE A 86 6.75 -5.64 -4.19
N GLY A 87 7.90 -4.99 -3.94
CA GLY A 87 8.79 -4.50 -4.99
C GLY A 87 9.42 -5.66 -5.77
N ASN A 88 9.82 -6.70 -5.05
CA ASN A 88 10.24 -7.97 -5.64
C ASN A 88 9.06 -8.95 -5.76
N PRO A 89 9.03 -9.81 -6.80
CA PRO A 89 8.07 -10.91 -6.88
C PRO A 89 8.19 -11.87 -5.69
N VAL A 90 7.06 -12.37 -5.20
CA VAL A 90 7.03 -13.36 -4.11
C VAL A 90 7.62 -14.67 -4.62
N LYS A 91 8.62 -15.20 -3.92
CA LYS A 91 9.25 -16.48 -4.28
C LYS A 91 8.41 -17.62 -3.74
N LEU A 92 8.31 -18.70 -4.52
CA LEU A 92 7.67 -19.93 -4.09
C LEU A 92 8.75 -20.97 -3.77
N VAL A 93 8.91 -21.26 -2.49
CA VAL A 93 9.84 -22.28 -1.99
C VAL A 93 9.09 -23.61 -1.92
N CYS A 94 9.57 -24.60 -2.67
CA CYS A 94 9.03 -25.96 -2.68
C CYS A 94 10.15 -26.92 -3.06
N GLN A 95 10.37 -27.96 -2.25
CA GLN A 95 11.29 -29.05 -2.60
C GLN A 95 10.54 -30.09 -3.42
N THR A 96 10.69 -30.04 -4.74
CA THR A 96 10.09 -31.03 -5.64
C THR A 96 10.97 -32.28 -5.71
N LYS A 97 10.41 -33.44 -5.44
CA LYS A 97 11.08 -34.75 -5.45
C LYS A 97 10.88 -35.48 -6.78
N ASN A 98 9.72 -35.32 -7.40
CA ASN A 98 9.30 -36.07 -8.59
C ASN A 98 8.86 -35.13 -9.72
N GLU A 99 8.85 -35.63 -10.95
CA GLU A 99 8.41 -34.87 -12.14
C GLU A 99 6.96 -34.37 -12.03
N ALA A 100 6.08 -35.16 -11.43
CA ALA A 100 4.69 -34.76 -11.16
C ALA A 100 4.60 -33.55 -10.22
N GLU A 101 5.47 -33.46 -9.21
CA GLU A 101 5.53 -32.30 -8.31
C GLU A 101 6.10 -31.06 -9.02
N ALA A 102 7.10 -31.25 -9.89
CA ALA A 102 7.63 -30.17 -10.72
C ALA A 102 6.57 -29.63 -11.69
N GLN A 103 5.78 -30.50 -12.31
CA GLN A 103 4.65 -30.13 -13.17
C GLN A 103 3.58 -29.36 -12.38
N ALA A 104 3.21 -29.85 -11.20
CA ALA A 104 2.22 -29.19 -10.33
C ALA A 104 2.69 -27.80 -9.89
N LEU A 105 3.95 -27.64 -9.48
CA LEU A 105 4.53 -26.33 -9.15
C LEU A 105 4.53 -25.39 -10.37
N GLY A 106 4.86 -25.92 -11.55
CA GLY A 106 4.80 -25.17 -12.82
C GLY A 106 3.40 -24.64 -13.12
N LEU A 107 2.37 -25.45 -12.89
CA LEU A 107 0.97 -25.02 -13.05
C LEU A 107 0.59 -23.91 -12.07
N VAL A 108 0.97 -24.03 -10.79
CA VAL A 108 0.75 -22.98 -9.78
C VAL A 108 1.38 -21.67 -10.24
N LYS A 109 2.66 -21.69 -10.67
CA LYS A 109 3.36 -20.51 -11.17
C LYS A 109 2.64 -19.88 -12.37
N LYS A 110 2.17 -20.68 -13.33
CA LYS A 110 1.41 -20.19 -14.50
C LYS A 110 0.08 -19.55 -14.12
N VAL A 111 -0.67 -20.12 -13.17
CA VAL A 111 -1.94 -19.53 -12.68
C VAL A 111 -1.70 -18.17 -12.03
N LEU A 112 -0.66 -18.04 -11.21
CA LEU A 112 -0.29 -16.78 -10.58
C LEU A 112 0.16 -15.73 -11.62
N GLN A 113 0.92 -16.17 -12.62
CA GLN A 113 1.37 -15.31 -13.72
C GLN A 113 0.19 -14.83 -14.59
N ALA A 114 -0.75 -15.72 -14.94
CA ALA A 114 -1.94 -15.39 -15.74
C ALA A 114 -2.82 -14.33 -15.05
N ASN A 115 -2.87 -14.36 -13.72
CA ASN A 115 -3.58 -13.37 -12.91
C ASN A 115 -2.74 -12.14 -12.54
N LYS A 116 -1.51 -12.00 -13.07
CA LYS A 116 -0.63 -10.85 -12.86
C LYS A 116 -0.35 -10.59 -11.37
N MET A 117 -0.04 -11.65 -10.63
CA MET A 117 0.03 -11.62 -9.17
C MET A 117 0.96 -10.58 -8.57
N ASP A 118 2.08 -10.24 -9.20
CA ASP A 118 2.99 -9.22 -8.66
C ASP A 118 2.31 -7.85 -8.55
N SER A 119 1.57 -7.46 -9.57
CA SER A 119 0.79 -6.21 -9.55
C SER A 119 -0.42 -6.32 -8.65
N PHE A 120 -1.03 -7.50 -8.55
CA PHE A 120 -2.15 -7.74 -7.67
C PHE A 120 -1.75 -7.64 -6.19
N ASN A 121 -0.60 -8.21 -5.80
CA ASN A 121 -0.04 -8.12 -4.45
C ASN A 121 0.16 -6.67 -4.01
N ARG A 122 0.74 -5.84 -4.89
CA ARG A 122 0.89 -4.40 -4.63
C ARG A 122 -0.45 -3.68 -4.46
N LYS A 123 -1.52 -4.15 -5.08
CA LYS A 123 -2.88 -3.57 -4.91
C LYS A 123 -3.50 -4.02 -3.59
N ILE A 124 -3.42 -5.31 -3.27
CA ILE A 124 -3.89 -5.87 -2.00
C ILE A 124 -3.20 -5.19 -0.82
N ALA A 125 -1.87 -5.10 -0.86
CA ALA A 125 -1.11 -4.48 0.22
C ALA A 125 -1.45 -3.00 0.41
N ARG A 126 -1.58 -2.26 -0.69
CA ARG A 126 -1.96 -0.83 -0.62
C ARG A 126 -3.33 -0.66 0.02
N ASP A 127 -4.28 -1.52 -0.32
CA ASP A 127 -5.63 -1.46 0.21
C ASP A 127 -5.69 -1.85 1.68
N LEU A 128 -5.02 -2.94 2.08
CA LEU A 128 -4.90 -3.30 3.50
C LEU A 128 -4.35 -2.15 4.33
N LEU A 129 -3.23 -1.56 3.91
CA LEU A 129 -2.53 -0.52 4.67
C LEU A 129 -3.29 0.82 4.74
N ARG A 130 -4.25 1.07 3.84
CA ARG A 130 -5.03 2.32 3.81
C ARG A 130 -6.50 2.18 4.21
N ALA A 131 -7.05 0.99 4.10
CA ALA A 131 -8.46 0.68 4.35
C ALA A 131 -8.64 -0.32 5.50
N THR A 132 -7.54 -0.76 6.12
CA THR A 132 -7.43 -1.69 7.24
C THR A 132 -7.99 -3.09 7.02
N ALA A 133 -8.67 -3.35 5.89
CA ALA A 133 -9.14 -4.67 5.52
C ALA A 133 -9.10 -4.85 4.00
N VAL A 134 -8.86 -6.09 3.57
CA VAL A 134 -8.92 -6.47 2.16
C VAL A 134 -9.26 -7.95 2.03
N ALA A 135 -9.97 -8.30 0.98
CA ALA A 135 -10.19 -9.68 0.61
C ALA A 135 -9.91 -9.92 -0.88
N GLU A 136 -9.72 -11.18 -1.23
CA GLU A 136 -9.72 -11.63 -2.61
C GLU A 136 -10.61 -12.87 -2.75
N VAL A 137 -11.39 -12.92 -3.83
CA VAL A 137 -12.25 -14.05 -4.16
C VAL A 137 -11.68 -14.75 -5.38
N TRP A 138 -11.38 -16.03 -5.24
CA TRP A 138 -10.94 -16.90 -6.33
C TRP A 138 -12.13 -17.66 -6.89
N PHE A 139 -12.34 -17.57 -8.21
CA PHE A 139 -13.47 -18.21 -8.85
C PHE A 139 -13.09 -18.72 -10.24
N ILE A 140 -13.87 -19.69 -10.72
CA ILE A 140 -13.77 -20.20 -12.07
C ILE A 140 -14.75 -19.44 -12.95
N SER A 141 -14.23 -18.87 -14.03
CA SER A 141 -15.00 -18.26 -15.10
C SER A 141 -14.87 -19.18 -16.32
N GLY A 142 -15.95 -19.84 -16.71
CA GLY A 142 -16.01 -20.58 -17.97
C GLY A 142 -16.18 -19.59 -19.13
N GLU A 143 -15.36 -19.75 -20.17
CA GLU A 143 -15.76 -19.31 -21.51
C GLU A 143 -16.61 -20.43 -22.15
N SER A 144 -17.40 -20.12 -23.19
CA SER A 144 -18.11 -21.14 -23.97
C SER A 144 -17.17 -22.31 -24.30
N THR A 145 -17.68 -23.54 -24.38
CA THR A 145 -16.90 -24.75 -24.77
C THR A 145 -16.11 -24.57 -26.08
N ASP A 146 -16.50 -23.60 -26.90
CA ASP A 146 -15.87 -23.26 -28.19
C ASP A 146 -14.60 -22.40 -28.05
N ARG A 147 -14.36 -21.78 -26.90
CA ARG A 147 -13.18 -20.93 -26.63
C ARG A 147 -12.30 -21.58 -25.57
N LYS A 148 -11.41 -22.46 -26.03
CA LYS A 148 -10.38 -23.06 -25.20
C LYS A 148 -9.10 -22.23 -25.28
N HIS A 149 -8.31 -22.25 -24.22
CA HIS A 149 -7.00 -21.61 -24.17
C HIS A 149 -5.96 -22.56 -23.59
N ASN A 150 -4.67 -22.26 -23.82
CA ASN A 150 -3.54 -23.07 -23.38
C ASN A 150 -2.62 -22.34 -22.37
N ASP A 151 -3.11 -21.27 -21.76
CA ASP A 151 -2.33 -20.40 -20.85
C ASP A 151 -1.70 -21.15 -19.67
N TYR A 152 -2.33 -22.24 -19.21
CA TYR A 152 -1.82 -23.07 -18.12
C TYR A 152 -0.88 -24.18 -18.61
N GLY A 153 -0.62 -24.30 -19.92
CA GLY A 153 0.13 -25.41 -20.53
C GLY A 153 -0.69 -26.67 -20.73
N PHE A 154 -2.02 -26.57 -20.65
CA PHE A 154 -2.96 -27.55 -21.18
C PHE A 154 -4.21 -26.83 -21.68
N GLU A 155 -4.95 -27.47 -22.58
CA GLU A 155 -6.15 -26.91 -23.17
C GLU A 155 -7.34 -26.98 -22.19
N THR A 156 -7.96 -25.84 -21.89
CA THR A 156 -9.16 -25.75 -21.03
C THR A 156 -10.06 -24.58 -21.43
N PRO A 157 -11.40 -24.70 -21.29
CA PRO A 157 -12.33 -23.58 -21.43
C PRO A 157 -12.48 -22.75 -20.14
N TYR A 158 -11.90 -23.21 -19.03
CA TYR A 158 -12.06 -22.60 -17.71
C TYR A 158 -10.88 -21.74 -17.33
N ARG A 159 -11.16 -20.49 -16.94
CA ARG A 159 -10.17 -19.56 -16.39
C ARG A 159 -10.32 -19.44 -14.88
N ILE A 160 -9.24 -19.64 -14.15
CA ILE A 160 -9.13 -19.28 -12.74
C ILE A 160 -8.88 -17.77 -12.67
N LYS A 161 -9.83 -17.03 -12.11
CA LYS A 161 -9.77 -15.58 -11.93
C LYS A 161 -9.80 -15.23 -10.45
N VAL A 162 -9.31 -14.04 -10.16
CA VAL A 162 -9.35 -13.46 -8.82
C VAL A 162 -9.96 -12.06 -8.88
N LEU A 163 -10.81 -11.74 -7.91
CA LEU A 163 -11.37 -10.41 -7.69
C LEU A 163 -10.86 -9.87 -6.36
N LYS A 164 -10.33 -8.64 -6.36
CA LYS A 164 -10.03 -7.91 -5.13
C LYS A 164 -11.33 -7.31 -4.60
N LEU A 165 -11.57 -7.47 -3.30
CA LEU A 165 -12.63 -6.83 -2.54
C LEU A 165 -12.01 -5.89 -1.52
N SER A 166 -12.50 -4.67 -1.44
CA SER A 166 -11.90 -3.66 -0.58
C SER A 166 -12.93 -2.66 -0.08
N PRO A 167 -12.94 -2.33 1.22
CA PRO A 167 -13.72 -1.21 1.74
C PRO A 167 -13.40 0.10 1.01
N TRP A 168 -12.16 0.26 0.53
CA TRP A 168 -11.77 1.42 -0.24
C TRP A 168 -12.57 1.60 -1.54
N ASP A 169 -12.95 0.47 -2.17
CA ASP A 169 -13.69 0.42 -3.43
C ASP A 169 -15.21 0.34 -3.20
N GLY A 170 -15.67 0.42 -1.94
CA GLY A 170 -17.08 0.38 -1.55
C GLY A 170 -17.60 -0.99 -1.11
N ASP A 171 -16.73 -1.98 -0.92
CA ASP A 171 -17.11 -3.30 -0.42
C ASP A 171 -17.04 -3.37 1.11
N ALA A 172 -18.17 -3.54 1.79
CA ALA A 172 -18.17 -3.85 3.22
C ALA A 172 -17.94 -5.35 3.42
N LEU A 173 -16.93 -5.70 4.22
CA LEU A 173 -16.45 -7.08 4.38
C LEU A 173 -16.82 -7.62 5.76
N TYR A 174 -17.42 -8.81 5.81
CA TYR A 174 -17.94 -9.44 7.02
C TYR A 174 -17.42 -10.88 7.13
N PRO A 175 -16.21 -11.09 7.64
CA PRO A 175 -15.71 -12.43 7.94
C PRO A 175 -16.44 -12.97 9.18
N CYS A 176 -16.81 -14.25 9.15
CA CYS A 176 -17.43 -14.95 10.28
C CYS A 176 -16.49 -16.07 10.74
N PHE A 177 -16.05 -15.99 11.99
CA PHE A 177 -15.13 -16.95 12.60
C PHE A 177 -15.87 -17.81 13.63
N ASN A 178 -15.45 -19.06 13.77
CA ASN A 178 -15.90 -19.92 14.87
C ASN A 178 -15.13 -19.61 16.17
N SER A 179 -15.45 -20.34 17.25
CA SER A 179 -14.78 -20.22 18.55
C SER A 179 -13.29 -20.60 18.55
N TYR A 180 -12.82 -21.29 17.52
CA TYR A 180 -11.42 -21.68 17.36
C TYR A 180 -10.62 -20.68 16.49
N GLY A 181 -11.27 -19.65 15.96
CA GLY A 181 -10.64 -18.67 15.07
C GLY A 181 -10.61 -19.07 13.60
N ASP A 182 -11.27 -20.16 13.20
CA ASP A 182 -11.36 -20.54 11.79
C ASP A 182 -12.49 -19.78 11.09
N LEU A 183 -12.21 -19.29 9.89
CA LEU A 183 -13.21 -18.66 9.03
C LEU A 183 -14.23 -19.72 8.56
N VAL A 184 -15.50 -19.56 8.94
CA VAL A 184 -16.61 -20.46 8.56
C VAL A 184 -17.44 -19.92 7.41
N ALA A 185 -17.54 -18.60 7.31
CA ALA A 185 -18.15 -17.91 6.18
C ALA A 185 -17.50 -16.56 5.95
N PHE A 186 -17.57 -16.10 4.72
CA PHE A 186 -17.20 -14.75 4.36
C PHE A 186 -18.38 -14.08 3.66
N SER A 187 -18.75 -12.89 4.10
CA SER A 187 -19.82 -12.13 3.47
C SER A 187 -19.35 -10.76 3.02
N ARG A 188 -20.02 -10.23 2.00
CA ARG A 188 -19.72 -8.92 1.42
C ARG A 188 -21.01 -8.18 1.13
N ALA A 189 -21.07 -6.90 1.49
CA ALA A 189 -22.12 -5.99 1.02
C ALA A 189 -21.52 -4.95 0.07
N TYR A 190 -22.24 -4.65 -1.02
CA TYR A 190 -21.84 -3.61 -1.97
C TYR A 190 -23.06 -3.05 -2.69
N SER A 191 -22.93 -1.82 -3.19
CA SER A 191 -23.97 -1.13 -3.95
C SER A 191 -23.65 -1.09 -5.43
N LEU A 192 -24.66 -1.29 -6.28
CA LEU A 192 -24.57 -1.02 -7.71
C LEU A 192 -25.65 -0.01 -8.12
N TYR A 193 -25.25 0.99 -8.91
CA TYR A 193 -26.20 1.88 -9.57
C TYR A 193 -26.77 1.17 -10.81
N ARG A 194 -28.07 0.88 -10.79
CA ARG A 194 -28.83 0.35 -11.94
C ARG A 194 -30.07 1.20 -12.13
N GLU A 195 -30.33 1.64 -13.36
CA GLU A 195 -31.55 2.38 -13.71
C GLU A 195 -31.80 3.61 -12.79
N ASN A 196 -30.75 4.37 -12.48
CA ASN A 196 -30.80 5.53 -11.57
C ASN A 196 -31.21 5.22 -10.11
N LYS A 197 -31.19 3.94 -9.70
CA LYS A 197 -31.39 3.52 -8.31
C LYS A 197 -30.16 2.79 -7.78
N GLU A 198 -29.84 3.04 -6.54
CA GLU A 198 -28.82 2.29 -5.81
C GLU A 198 -29.44 0.98 -5.32
N VAL A 199 -28.91 -0.14 -5.79
CA VAL A 199 -29.33 -1.49 -5.37
C VAL A 199 -28.21 -2.10 -4.54
N VAL A 200 -28.54 -2.52 -3.32
CA VAL A 200 -27.58 -3.12 -2.38
C VAL A 200 -27.63 -4.63 -2.52
N PHE A 201 -26.47 -5.25 -2.70
CA PHE A 201 -26.29 -6.69 -2.75
C PHE A 201 -25.57 -7.18 -1.50
N PHE A 202 -25.84 -8.42 -1.12
CA PHE A 202 -25.14 -9.14 -0.05
C PHE A 202 -24.76 -10.53 -0.54
N GLU A 203 -23.48 -10.82 -0.58
CA GLU A 203 -22.93 -12.11 -1.00
C GLU A 203 -22.43 -12.88 0.22
N VAL A 204 -22.64 -14.19 0.23
CA VAL A 204 -22.15 -15.10 1.27
C VAL A 204 -21.41 -16.25 0.61
N PHE A 205 -20.18 -16.49 1.06
CA PHE A 205 -19.29 -17.53 0.60
C PHE A 205 -19.02 -18.51 1.75
N THR A 206 -19.32 -19.78 1.53
CA THR A 206 -19.00 -20.89 2.44
C THR A 206 -18.13 -21.92 1.72
N ASP A 207 -17.72 -22.96 2.42
CA ASP A 207 -17.02 -24.11 1.84
C ASP A 207 -17.91 -25.00 0.96
N GLU A 208 -19.24 -24.96 1.15
CA GLU A 208 -20.22 -25.78 0.41
C GLU A 208 -21.06 -25.01 -0.59
N GLU A 209 -21.38 -23.74 -0.35
CA GLU A 209 -22.26 -22.96 -1.21
C GLU A 209 -21.90 -21.47 -1.27
N TYR A 210 -22.39 -20.83 -2.33
CA TYR A 210 -22.36 -19.40 -2.57
C TYR A 210 -23.79 -18.91 -2.73
N LYS A 211 -24.13 -17.81 -2.05
CA LYS A 211 -25.43 -17.16 -2.17
C LYS A 211 -25.29 -15.68 -2.39
N ARG A 212 -26.17 -15.11 -3.22
CA ARG A 212 -26.32 -13.66 -3.42
C ARG A 212 -27.74 -13.24 -3.13
N PHE A 213 -27.86 -12.23 -2.27
CA PHE A 213 -29.11 -11.58 -1.90
C PHE A 213 -29.13 -10.15 -2.43
N GLU A 214 -30.31 -9.67 -2.80
CA GLU A 214 -30.58 -8.30 -3.22
C GLU A 214 -31.53 -7.66 -2.23
N LYS A 215 -31.24 -6.42 -1.80
CA LYS A 215 -32.11 -5.66 -0.92
C LYS A 215 -33.24 -5.05 -1.74
N THR A 216 -34.47 -5.43 -1.42
CA THR A 216 -35.71 -4.85 -1.96
C THR A 216 -36.43 -4.03 -0.87
N GLY A 217 -37.51 -3.34 -1.24
CA GLY A 217 -38.30 -2.55 -0.27
C GLY A 217 -38.91 -3.39 0.85
N ASP A 218 -39.13 -4.68 0.60
CA ASP A 218 -39.78 -5.63 1.51
C ASP A 218 -38.80 -6.57 2.24
N GLY A 219 -37.48 -6.35 2.11
CA GLY A 219 -36.45 -7.15 2.81
C GLY A 219 -35.30 -7.61 1.90
N TRP A 220 -34.72 -8.77 2.20
CA TRP A 220 -33.68 -9.40 1.38
C TRP A 220 -34.24 -10.54 0.56
N LEU A 221 -33.93 -10.56 -0.74
CA LEU A 221 -34.39 -11.60 -1.66
C LEU A 221 -33.21 -12.35 -2.28
N GLU A 222 -33.25 -13.68 -2.24
CA GLU A 222 -32.24 -14.55 -2.86
C GLU A 222 -32.31 -14.44 -4.39
N ARG A 223 -31.19 -14.06 -5.02
CA ARG A 223 -31.06 -13.93 -6.48
C ARG A 223 -30.26 -15.04 -7.12
N GLU A 224 -29.28 -15.57 -6.39
CA GLU A 224 -28.34 -16.56 -6.91
C GLU A 224 -27.97 -17.51 -5.78
N SER A 225 -27.93 -18.80 -6.10
CA SER A 225 -27.48 -19.86 -5.22
C SER A 225 -26.72 -20.87 -6.06
N ALA A 226 -25.48 -21.17 -5.66
CA ALA A 226 -24.59 -22.06 -6.39
C ALA A 226 -23.81 -22.95 -5.41
N VAL A 227 -23.55 -24.19 -5.83
CA VAL A 227 -22.73 -25.13 -5.05
C VAL A 227 -21.26 -24.79 -5.22
N ASN A 228 -20.53 -24.71 -4.11
CA ASN A 228 -19.10 -24.50 -4.11
C ASN A 228 -18.35 -25.81 -4.42
N SER A 229 -17.88 -25.94 -5.65
CA SER A 229 -17.24 -27.17 -6.14
C SER A 229 -15.80 -27.40 -5.63
N ILE A 230 -15.15 -26.40 -5.02
CA ILE A 230 -13.77 -26.55 -4.52
C ILE A 230 -13.69 -27.08 -3.08
N GLY A 231 -14.81 -27.12 -2.35
CA GLY A 231 -14.86 -27.63 -0.96
C GLY A 231 -14.07 -26.79 0.04
N LYS A 232 -13.82 -25.52 -0.28
CA LYS A 232 -13.11 -24.54 0.56
C LYS A 232 -13.74 -23.17 0.34
N ILE A 233 -13.83 -22.33 1.37
CA ILE A 233 -14.28 -20.94 1.21
C ILE A 233 -13.34 -20.24 0.19
N PRO A 234 -13.84 -19.76 -0.96
CA PRO A 234 -13.05 -19.24 -2.07
C PRO A 234 -12.45 -17.84 -1.79
N VAL A 235 -12.30 -17.48 -0.51
CA VAL A 235 -11.88 -16.16 -0.08
C VAL A 235 -10.57 -16.24 0.71
N VAL A 236 -9.70 -15.26 0.48
CA VAL A 236 -8.61 -14.92 1.39
C VAL A 236 -8.90 -13.55 1.96
N PHE A 237 -8.81 -13.40 3.27
CA PHE A 237 -9.10 -12.16 3.99
C PHE A 237 -7.90 -11.77 4.82
N ALA A 238 -7.60 -10.47 4.87
CA ALA A 238 -6.66 -9.87 5.80
C ALA A 238 -7.27 -8.62 6.41
N GLN A 239 -6.95 -8.39 7.67
CA GLN A 239 -7.34 -7.22 8.41
C GLN A 239 -6.17 -6.74 9.27
N GLU A 240 -6.09 -5.44 9.42
CA GLU A 240 -5.19 -4.73 10.31
C GLU A 240 -6.04 -3.85 11.24
N GLU A 241 -5.53 -3.56 12.43
CA GLU A 241 -6.27 -2.78 13.43
C GLU A 241 -6.48 -1.33 12.97
N GLN A 242 -5.44 -0.73 12.40
CA GLN A 242 -5.41 0.69 12.02
C GLN A 242 -4.67 0.88 10.70
N ALA A 243 -4.89 2.04 10.07
CA ALA A 243 -4.15 2.40 8.87
C ALA A 243 -2.68 2.68 9.22
N ASP A 244 -1.78 2.48 8.25
CA ASP A 244 -0.33 2.49 8.47
C ASP A 244 0.25 3.85 8.92
N TRP A 245 -0.55 4.92 8.86
CA TRP A 245 -0.19 6.28 9.31
C TRP A 245 -0.95 6.73 10.57
N ALA A 246 -1.85 5.90 11.11
CA ALA A 246 -2.83 6.32 12.12
C ALA A 246 -2.18 6.98 13.35
N ASP A 247 -1.09 6.40 13.85
CA ASP A 247 -0.36 6.88 15.03
C ASP A 247 0.31 8.24 14.84
N VAL A 248 0.64 8.61 13.59
CA VAL A 248 1.32 9.86 13.26
C VAL A 248 0.39 10.90 12.63
N GLN A 249 -0.91 10.60 12.50
CA GLN A 249 -1.87 11.49 11.84
C GLN A 249 -1.90 12.89 12.47
N THR A 250 -1.83 12.98 13.80
CA THR A 250 -1.79 14.26 14.52
C THR A 250 -0.52 15.05 14.23
N ALA A 251 0.62 14.36 14.11
CA ALA A 251 1.89 14.98 13.74
C ALA A 251 1.85 15.51 12.28
N ILE A 252 1.21 14.78 11.37
CA ILE A 252 1.01 15.23 9.99
C ILE A 252 0.15 16.49 9.94
N GLU A 253 -1.01 16.49 10.60
CA GLU A 253 -1.90 17.66 10.65
C GLU A 253 -1.22 18.88 11.27
N ARG A 254 -0.43 18.68 12.33
CA ARG A 254 0.38 19.74 12.96
C ARG A 254 1.41 20.31 12.00
N LEU A 255 2.12 19.44 11.27
CA LEU A 255 3.14 19.84 10.30
C LEU A 255 2.55 20.69 9.17
N GLU A 256 1.42 20.28 8.60
CA GLU A 256 0.71 21.04 7.55
C GLU A 256 0.25 22.41 8.04
N HIS A 257 -0.26 22.47 9.27
CA HIS A 257 -0.69 23.73 9.88
C HIS A 257 0.51 24.68 10.11
N LEU A 258 1.63 24.16 10.59
CA LEU A 258 2.87 24.93 10.79
C LEU A 258 3.43 25.46 9.47
N LEU A 259 3.52 24.62 8.44
CA LEU A 259 4.00 25.04 7.12
C LEU A 259 3.10 26.10 6.48
N SER A 260 1.78 25.94 6.62
CA SER A 260 0.81 26.92 6.13
C SER A 260 0.98 28.28 6.84
N ASN A 261 1.15 28.27 8.17
CA ASN A 261 1.43 29.50 8.94
C ASN A 261 2.79 30.11 8.60
N PHE A 262 3.79 29.27 8.36
CA PHE A 262 5.12 29.71 7.99
C PHE A 262 5.10 30.39 6.61
N ALA A 263 4.33 29.86 5.65
CA ALA A 263 4.08 30.50 4.37
C ALA A 263 3.41 31.88 4.54
N ASP A 264 2.34 31.97 5.35
CA ASP A 264 1.69 33.26 5.65
C ASP A 264 2.64 34.28 6.28
N THR A 265 3.53 33.81 7.13
CA THR A 265 4.55 34.64 7.79
C THR A 265 5.56 35.14 6.76
N ASN A 266 6.02 34.27 5.86
CA ASN A 266 6.93 34.65 4.78
C ASN A 266 6.29 35.65 3.83
N ASP A 267 5.02 35.50 3.48
CA ASP A 267 4.30 36.46 2.63
C ASP A 267 4.14 37.83 3.32
N TYR A 268 3.89 37.83 4.64
CA TYR A 268 3.79 39.06 5.43
C TYR A 268 5.13 39.80 5.52
N HIS A 269 6.23 39.08 5.76
CA HIS A 269 7.57 39.65 5.93
C HIS A 269 8.34 39.84 4.61
N GLY A 270 7.89 39.24 3.50
CA GLY A 270 8.48 39.42 2.17
C GLY A 270 8.47 40.87 1.70
N ASN A 271 7.62 41.73 2.29
CA ASN A 271 7.64 43.18 2.13
C ASN A 271 8.12 43.84 3.44
N PRO A 272 9.42 44.19 3.57
CA PRO A 272 9.96 44.70 4.82
C PRO A 272 9.26 46.00 5.23
N LYS A 273 8.78 46.02 6.47
CA LYS A 273 8.19 47.22 7.08
C LYS A 273 9.29 48.01 7.77
N ILE A 274 9.29 49.31 7.54
CA ILE A 274 10.26 50.23 8.13
C ILE A 274 9.60 50.83 9.37
N PHE A 275 10.22 50.62 10.53
CA PHE A 275 9.85 51.28 11.77
C PHE A 275 10.67 52.56 11.91
N ILE A 276 10.01 53.67 12.22
CA ILE A 276 10.66 54.99 12.33
C ILE A 276 10.30 55.58 13.69
N GLU A 277 11.32 55.97 14.44
CA GLU A 277 11.23 56.70 15.71
C GLU A 277 11.54 58.18 15.41
N GLY A 278 10.53 59.06 15.30
CA GLY A 278 10.64 60.49 14.92
C GLY A 278 9.49 60.97 14.00
N GLU A 279 9.52 62.25 13.57
CA GLU A 279 8.60 62.77 12.53
C GLU A 279 9.19 62.59 11.11
N ILE A 280 8.34 62.17 10.18
CA ILE A 280 8.68 61.93 8.77
C ILE A 280 8.17 63.12 7.95
N GLU A 281 9.06 63.87 7.32
CA GLU A 281 8.69 65.02 6.49
C GLU A 281 8.24 64.63 5.06
N GLY A 282 8.55 63.42 4.59
CA GLY A 282 8.18 62.98 3.24
C GLY A 282 8.15 61.47 3.03
N PHE A 283 7.09 60.98 2.39
CA PHE A 283 6.94 59.60 1.91
C PHE A 283 7.10 59.57 0.38
N VAL A 284 7.92 58.67 -0.15
CA VAL A 284 8.03 58.47 -1.61
C VAL A 284 6.94 57.50 -2.08
N LYS A 285 6.26 57.84 -3.18
CA LYS A 285 5.24 56.97 -3.81
C LYS A 285 5.90 55.68 -4.34
N LYS A 286 5.20 54.56 -4.14
CA LYS A 286 5.61 53.19 -4.50
C LYS A 286 6.01 53.12 -6.00
N GLY A 287 7.29 52.85 -6.31
CA GLY A 287 7.75 52.56 -7.69
C GLY A 287 9.12 53.10 -8.12
N GLU A 288 9.78 53.97 -7.35
CA GLU A 288 11.09 54.52 -7.72
C GLU A 288 12.24 53.77 -7.04
N SER A 289 13.18 53.26 -7.85
CA SER A 289 14.42 52.63 -7.37
C SER A 289 15.36 53.71 -6.84
N GLY A 290 15.71 53.65 -5.55
CA GLY A 290 16.59 54.63 -4.88
C GLY A 290 15.89 55.58 -3.89
N ALA A 291 14.81 55.15 -3.23
CA ALA A 291 14.09 55.99 -2.27
C ALA A 291 14.91 56.31 -1.01
N ILE A 292 15.10 57.60 -0.72
CA ILE A 292 15.71 58.11 0.51
C ILE A 292 14.58 58.55 1.46
N ILE A 293 14.58 58.03 2.69
CA ILE A 293 13.63 58.42 3.75
C ILE A 293 14.27 59.54 4.56
N GLN A 294 13.63 60.71 4.59
CA GLN A 294 14.11 61.88 5.34
C GLN A 294 13.33 62.00 6.66
N GLY A 295 14.05 62.01 7.78
CA GLY A 295 13.50 62.25 9.11
C GLY A 295 14.22 63.40 9.80
N GLU A 296 13.57 64.03 10.77
CA GLU A 296 14.16 65.12 11.56
C GLU A 296 15.38 64.69 12.38
N LYS A 297 16.13 65.67 12.90
CA LYS A 297 17.36 65.47 13.67
C LYS A 297 17.09 64.67 14.96
N GLY A 298 17.47 63.39 14.95
CA GLY A 298 17.21 62.44 16.04
C GLY A 298 16.39 61.22 15.61
N SER A 299 15.87 61.23 14.38
CA SER A 299 15.04 60.14 13.87
C SER A 299 15.86 58.88 13.58
N LYS A 300 15.35 57.71 14.00
CA LYS A 300 15.94 56.39 13.69
C LYS A 300 14.98 55.59 12.83
N ALA A 301 15.46 55.11 11.69
CA ALA A 301 14.76 54.12 10.88
C ALA A 301 15.42 52.76 11.09
N SER A 302 14.64 51.77 11.52
CA SER A 302 15.06 50.37 11.62
C SER A 302 14.14 49.51 10.78
N TYR A 303 14.70 48.57 10.03
CA TYR A 303 13.91 47.50 9.46
C TYR A 303 13.35 46.65 10.58
N LEU A 304 12.04 46.36 10.53
CA LEU A 304 11.45 45.43 11.47
C LEU A 304 11.84 44.02 11.04
N SER A 305 13.01 43.55 11.49
CA SER A 305 13.52 42.21 11.25
C SER A 305 12.95 41.20 12.25
N TRP A 306 12.73 39.99 11.78
CA TRP A 306 12.16 38.89 12.56
C TRP A 306 13.31 37.97 13.02
N ASP A 307 14.05 38.41 14.04
CA ASP A 307 15.40 37.88 14.27
C ASP A 307 15.49 36.56 15.07
N HIS A 308 14.39 36.05 15.67
CA HIS A 308 14.48 34.91 16.61
C HIS A 308 13.43 33.79 16.53
N ALA A 309 12.29 33.98 15.87
CA ALA A 309 11.30 32.90 15.72
C ALA A 309 11.46 31.94 14.52
N PRO A 310 12.32 32.17 13.49
CA PRO A 310 12.53 31.17 12.43
C PRO A 310 13.11 29.84 12.95
N GLU A 311 14.00 29.89 13.94
CA GLU A 311 14.78 28.71 14.35
C GLU A 311 13.95 27.70 15.16
N SER A 312 13.06 28.17 16.04
CA SER A 312 12.16 27.29 16.80
C SER A 312 11.14 26.59 15.89
N ILE A 313 10.63 27.31 14.87
CA ILE A 313 9.69 26.74 13.89
C ILE A 313 10.42 25.72 13.00
N ARG A 314 11.65 26.02 12.57
CA ARG A 314 12.50 25.07 11.83
C ARG A 314 12.72 23.79 12.63
N LEU A 315 13.08 23.91 13.90
CA LEU A 315 13.28 22.76 14.79
C LEU A 315 12.01 21.92 14.95
N GLU A 316 10.84 22.55 15.11
CA GLU A 316 9.56 21.83 15.21
C GLU A 316 9.24 21.07 13.91
N ILE A 317 9.39 21.71 12.75
CA ILE A 317 9.18 21.08 11.43
C ILE A 317 10.10 19.88 11.24
N GLU A 318 11.40 20.03 11.51
CA GLU A 318 12.38 18.95 11.39
C GLU A 318 12.08 17.80 12.36
N THR A 319 11.67 18.12 13.58
CA THR A 319 11.30 17.12 14.59
C THR A 319 10.06 16.34 14.16
N LEU A 320 9.05 17.02 13.61
CA LEU A 320 7.84 16.38 13.10
C LEU A 320 8.14 15.42 11.95
N PHE A 321 8.98 15.81 10.98
CA PHE A 321 9.39 14.89 9.91
C PHE A 321 10.10 13.65 10.46
N LYS A 322 11.02 13.82 11.43
CA LYS A 322 11.70 12.70 12.08
C LYS A 322 10.73 11.78 12.81
N VAL A 323 9.84 12.33 13.64
CA VAL A 323 8.79 11.59 14.35
C VAL A 323 7.94 10.78 13.38
N ILE A 324 7.44 11.42 12.32
CA ILE A 324 6.61 10.76 11.30
C ILE A 324 7.35 9.58 10.67
N TYR A 325 8.58 9.79 10.18
CA TYR A 325 9.32 8.74 9.47
C TYR A 325 9.80 7.62 10.40
N SER A 326 10.24 7.96 11.62
CA SER A 326 10.69 6.96 12.60
C SER A 326 9.55 6.09 13.11
N PHE A 327 8.42 6.67 13.54
CA PHE A 327 7.31 5.87 14.08
C PHE A 327 6.53 5.09 13.02
N THR A 328 6.61 5.51 11.75
CA THR A 328 6.06 4.71 10.64
C THR A 328 7.08 3.80 9.99
N GLN A 329 8.31 3.73 10.51
CA GLN A 329 9.42 2.96 9.95
C GLN A 329 9.60 3.21 8.43
N THR A 330 9.37 4.45 8.00
CA THR A 330 9.43 4.87 6.59
C THR A 330 10.80 5.50 6.33
N PRO A 331 11.65 4.93 5.47
CA PRO A 331 12.97 5.48 5.20
C PRO A 331 12.91 6.89 4.63
N ASP A 332 13.65 7.82 5.23
CA ASP A 332 13.79 9.17 4.71
C ASP A 332 14.97 9.26 3.74
N ILE A 333 14.66 9.23 2.45
CA ILE A 333 15.62 9.38 1.36
C ILE A 333 15.62 10.84 0.92
N SER A 334 15.95 11.76 1.83
CA SER A 334 16.08 13.18 1.50
C SER A 334 17.38 13.43 0.72
N PHE A 335 17.44 14.51 -0.07
CA PHE A 335 18.64 14.84 -0.84
C PHE A 335 19.87 15.09 0.05
N ASP A 336 19.68 15.58 1.28
CA ASP A 336 20.77 15.79 2.22
C ASP A 336 21.29 14.46 2.78
N THR A 337 20.40 13.52 3.10
CA THR A 337 20.77 12.13 3.40
C THR A 337 21.50 11.49 2.21
N LEU A 338 21.06 11.78 0.98
CA LEU A 338 21.69 11.29 -0.27
C LEU A 338 23.05 11.94 -0.57
N LYS A 339 23.32 13.18 -0.14
CA LYS A 339 24.64 13.82 -0.30
C LYS A 339 25.68 13.11 0.55
N ASP A 340 25.32 12.73 1.76
CA ASP A 340 26.18 11.91 2.62
C ASP A 340 26.39 10.51 2.02
N LEU A 341 25.38 9.98 1.32
CA LEU A 341 25.45 8.70 0.59
C LEU A 341 26.37 8.72 -0.65
N LYS A 342 26.67 9.87 -1.25
CA LYS A 342 27.55 9.97 -2.44
C LYS A 342 29.01 9.63 -2.17
N GLN A 343 29.44 9.55 -0.91
CA GLN A 343 30.82 9.21 -0.53
C GLN A 343 31.07 7.69 -0.44
N GLY A 344 30.38 6.88 -1.26
CA GLY A 344 30.68 5.45 -1.38
C GLY A 344 30.30 4.64 -0.14
N ILE A 345 29.03 4.74 0.27
CA ILE A 345 28.52 3.91 1.35
C ILE A 345 28.58 2.42 0.93
N SER A 346 29.26 1.60 1.74
CA SER A 346 29.27 0.14 1.59
C SER A 346 27.85 -0.43 1.68
N GLY A 347 27.55 -1.53 0.99
CA GLY A 347 26.21 -2.16 1.02
C GLY A 347 25.64 -2.38 2.43
N VAL A 348 26.51 -2.62 3.43
CA VAL A 348 26.12 -2.76 4.84
C VAL A 348 25.51 -1.49 5.43
N ALA A 349 26.03 -0.30 5.10
CA ALA A 349 25.47 0.95 5.61
C ALA A 349 24.17 1.34 4.87
N LEU A 350 23.98 0.88 3.63
CA LEU A 350 22.68 0.96 2.95
C LEU A 350 21.64 0.04 3.60
N GLU A 351 22.02 -1.18 3.99
CA GLU A 351 21.16 -2.09 4.76
C GLU A 351 20.78 -1.48 6.12
N MET A 352 21.72 -0.83 6.81
CA MET A 352 21.44 -0.12 8.07
C MET A 352 20.46 1.04 7.89
N LEU A 353 20.55 1.80 6.78
CA LEU A 353 19.61 2.88 6.48
C LEU A 353 18.18 2.37 6.28
N PHE A 354 18.02 1.16 5.74
CA PHE A 354 16.73 0.54 5.49
C PHE A 354 16.29 -0.44 6.57
N MET A 355 17.01 -0.53 7.69
CA MET A 355 16.73 -1.51 8.76
C MET A 355 15.29 -1.41 9.25
N ASP A 356 14.80 -0.20 9.54
CA ASP A 356 13.43 0.02 10.01
C ASP A 356 12.40 -0.48 8.99
N ALA A 357 12.61 -0.24 7.70
CA ALA A 357 11.73 -0.77 6.66
C ALA A 357 11.77 -2.31 6.59
N HIS A 358 12.92 -2.93 6.86
CA HIS A 358 13.02 -4.39 6.90
C HIS A 358 12.30 -4.97 8.13
N LEU A 359 12.40 -4.31 9.28
CA LEU A 359 11.64 -4.66 10.49
C LEU A 359 10.14 -4.55 10.22
N LYS A 360 9.70 -3.44 9.60
CA LYS A 360 8.31 -3.27 9.17
C LYS A 360 7.83 -4.40 8.27
N VAL A 361 8.67 -4.82 7.31
CA VAL A 361 8.32 -5.97 6.46
C VAL A 361 8.16 -7.23 7.29
N GLN A 362 9.01 -7.49 8.29
CA GLN A 362 8.83 -8.66 9.17
C GLN A 362 7.53 -8.59 9.98
N GLU A 363 7.17 -7.42 10.52
CA GLU A 363 5.90 -7.24 11.22
C GLU A 363 4.71 -7.52 10.28
N LYS A 364 4.69 -6.92 9.09
CA LYS A 364 3.60 -7.12 8.13
C LYS A 364 3.55 -8.55 7.56
N ARG A 365 4.65 -9.30 7.62
CA ARG A 365 4.67 -10.72 7.24
C ARG A 365 3.81 -11.59 8.15
N GLU A 366 3.53 -11.19 9.39
CA GLU A 366 2.57 -11.90 10.26
C GLU A 366 1.21 -12.04 9.56
N ILE A 367 0.77 -10.99 8.86
CA ILE A 367 -0.48 -11.00 8.09
C ILE A 367 -0.27 -11.62 6.70
N PHE A 368 0.78 -11.20 5.98
CA PHE A 368 0.93 -11.59 4.57
C PHE A 368 1.40 -13.03 4.37
N ASP A 369 2.15 -13.64 5.29
CA ASP A 369 2.58 -15.04 5.16
C ASP A 369 1.35 -15.97 5.23
N GLU A 370 0.44 -15.74 6.20
CA GLU A 370 -0.83 -16.47 6.31
C GLU A 370 -1.74 -16.23 5.09
N TYR A 371 -1.86 -14.96 4.69
CA TYR A 371 -2.67 -14.56 3.53
C TYR A 371 -2.20 -15.26 2.24
N LEU A 372 -0.91 -15.21 1.95
CA LEU A 372 -0.33 -15.82 0.75
C LEU A 372 -0.39 -17.35 0.81
N GLN A 373 -0.19 -17.95 1.99
CA GLN A 373 -0.32 -19.39 2.17
C GLN A 373 -1.76 -19.85 1.92
N ARG A 374 -2.75 -19.11 2.44
CA ARG A 374 -4.18 -19.38 2.19
C ARG A 374 -4.52 -19.24 0.70
N ARG A 375 -3.99 -18.22 0.02
CA ARG A 375 -4.12 -18.09 -1.45
C ARG A 375 -3.59 -19.32 -2.17
N LEU A 376 -2.38 -19.78 -1.85
CA LEU A 376 -1.80 -20.96 -2.50
C LEU A 376 -2.66 -22.21 -2.26
N SER A 377 -3.25 -22.35 -1.07
CA SER A 377 -4.21 -23.42 -0.76
C SER A 377 -5.46 -23.38 -1.64
N LEU A 378 -5.99 -22.18 -1.95
CA LEU A 378 -7.11 -22.01 -2.89
C LEU A 378 -6.70 -22.27 -4.33
N VAL A 379 -5.54 -21.77 -4.77
CA VAL A 379 -5.04 -22.01 -6.13
C VAL A 379 -4.82 -23.52 -6.35
N LYS A 380 -4.23 -24.23 -5.38
CA LYS A 380 -4.08 -25.69 -5.42
C LYS A 380 -5.44 -26.39 -5.55
N ALA A 381 -6.45 -25.94 -4.80
CA ALA A 381 -7.79 -26.53 -4.86
C ALA A 381 -8.45 -26.34 -6.24
N HIS A 382 -8.32 -25.15 -6.84
CA HIS A 382 -8.83 -24.88 -8.19
C HIS A 382 -8.09 -25.69 -9.26
N ILE A 383 -6.76 -25.84 -9.16
CA ILE A 383 -5.99 -26.68 -10.08
C ILE A 383 -6.40 -28.14 -9.92
N ALA A 384 -6.60 -28.63 -8.69
CA ALA A 384 -7.05 -29.98 -8.43
C ALA A 384 -8.46 -30.25 -8.97
N TRP A 385 -9.32 -29.24 -9.01
CA TRP A 385 -10.64 -29.33 -9.66
C TRP A 385 -10.51 -29.44 -11.19
N LEU A 386 -9.62 -28.64 -11.81
CA LEU A 386 -9.37 -28.70 -13.26
C LEU A 386 -8.62 -29.96 -13.69
N LYS A 387 -7.70 -30.45 -12.87
CA LYS A 387 -6.90 -31.66 -13.09
C LYS A 387 -7.00 -32.59 -11.88
N PRO A 388 -8.03 -33.43 -11.81
CA PRO A 388 -8.22 -34.37 -10.71
C PRO A 388 -7.04 -35.32 -10.48
N GLU A 389 -6.29 -35.66 -11.54
CA GLU A 389 -5.09 -36.50 -11.49
C GLU A 389 -4.00 -35.94 -10.57
N LEU A 390 -3.87 -34.61 -10.46
CA LEU A 390 -2.85 -33.95 -9.64
C LEU A 390 -3.34 -33.65 -8.22
N LYS A 391 -4.58 -34.01 -7.86
CA LYS A 391 -5.19 -33.68 -6.55
C LYS A 391 -4.37 -34.20 -5.38
N THR A 392 -3.94 -35.45 -5.44
CA THR A 392 -3.13 -36.07 -4.37
C THR A 392 -1.76 -35.41 -4.25
N THR A 393 -1.10 -35.14 -5.38
CA THR A 393 0.21 -34.48 -5.44
C THR A 393 0.12 -33.05 -4.87
N LEU A 394 -0.84 -32.25 -5.34
CA LEU A 394 -1.04 -30.87 -4.88
C LEU A 394 -1.40 -30.78 -3.39
N GLY A 395 -2.11 -31.78 -2.86
CA GLY A 395 -2.44 -31.88 -1.45
C GLY A 395 -1.23 -32.18 -0.56
N ALA A 396 -0.28 -33.00 -1.04
CA ALA A 396 0.92 -33.37 -0.30
C ALA A 396 2.06 -32.33 -0.41
N MET A 397 2.07 -31.53 -1.47
CA MET A 397 3.13 -30.54 -1.68
C MET A 397 3.05 -29.38 -0.68
N ASP A 398 4.14 -29.14 0.03
CA ASP A 398 4.34 -27.92 0.82
C ASP A 398 4.97 -26.83 -0.07
N ILE A 399 4.18 -25.82 -0.41
CA ILE A 399 4.62 -24.66 -1.20
C ILE A 399 4.50 -23.46 -0.27
N ARG A 400 5.64 -22.83 0.04
CA ARG A 400 5.69 -21.67 0.93
C ARG A 400 5.99 -20.39 0.15
N PRO A 401 5.22 -19.32 0.34
CA PRO A 401 5.55 -18.01 -0.18
C PRO A 401 6.67 -17.41 0.68
N GLU A 402 7.63 -16.77 0.04
CA GLU A 402 8.71 -16.04 0.70
C GLU A 402 8.74 -14.61 0.18
N ILE A 403 8.51 -13.66 1.09
CA ILE A 403 8.59 -12.22 0.82
C ILE A 403 10.04 -11.79 1.05
N THR A 404 10.66 -11.23 0.01
CA THR A 404 12.01 -10.65 0.10
C THR A 404 11.91 -9.12 -0.01
N PRO A 405 12.28 -8.38 1.05
CA PRO A 405 12.30 -6.91 1.02
C PRO A 405 13.03 -6.36 -0.20
N TYR A 406 12.53 -5.26 -0.76
CA TYR A 406 13.23 -4.56 -1.84
C TYR A 406 14.47 -3.83 -1.31
N LEU A 407 15.62 -4.05 -1.95
CA LEU A 407 16.87 -3.35 -1.67
C LEU A 407 17.50 -2.90 -2.99
N ILE A 408 18.15 -1.73 -2.98
CA ILE A 408 19.01 -1.31 -4.08
C ILE A 408 20.28 -2.14 -4.00
N ASN A 409 20.48 -3.05 -4.95
CA ASN A 409 21.67 -3.89 -4.98
C ASN A 409 22.85 -3.12 -5.57
N ASP A 410 23.98 -3.10 -4.85
CA ASP A 410 25.27 -2.77 -5.45
C ASP A 410 25.76 -3.99 -6.25
N LEU A 411 25.65 -3.88 -7.58
CA LEU A 411 26.09 -4.92 -8.51
C LEU A 411 27.58 -5.23 -8.36
N ASP A 412 28.43 -4.24 -8.05
CA ASP A 412 29.87 -4.45 -7.89
C ASP A 412 30.17 -5.33 -6.67
N SER A 413 29.61 -4.96 -5.52
CA SER A 413 29.72 -5.76 -4.30
C SER A 413 29.17 -7.17 -4.50
N LEU A 414 28.04 -7.32 -5.19
CA LEU A 414 27.44 -8.63 -5.47
C LEU A 414 28.37 -9.50 -6.33
N VAL A 415 28.93 -8.97 -7.43
CA VAL A 415 29.85 -9.71 -8.30
C VAL A 415 31.13 -10.09 -7.56
N ARG A 416 31.68 -9.19 -6.73
CA ARG A 416 32.87 -9.47 -5.92
C ARG A 416 32.62 -10.57 -4.88
N ASN A 417 31.46 -10.55 -4.23
CA ASN A 417 31.05 -11.59 -3.28
C ASN A 417 30.87 -12.94 -3.98
N MET A 418 30.20 -12.98 -5.13
CA MET A 418 30.01 -14.21 -5.90
C MET A 418 31.33 -14.78 -6.42
N LYS A 419 32.23 -13.93 -6.93
CA LYS A 419 33.58 -14.32 -7.37
C LYS A 419 34.38 -14.92 -6.21
N SER A 420 34.26 -14.35 -5.01
CA SER A 420 34.93 -14.86 -3.81
C SER A 420 34.34 -16.18 -3.32
N ALA A 421 33.02 -16.36 -3.41
CA ALA A 421 32.32 -17.58 -3.01
C ALA A 421 32.59 -18.78 -3.94
N VAL A 422 32.88 -18.50 -5.21
CA VAL A 422 33.26 -19.49 -6.23
C VAL A 422 34.77 -19.75 -6.25
N GLY A 423 35.59 -18.76 -5.89
CA GLY A 423 37.04 -18.84 -5.93
C GLY A 423 37.66 -19.62 -4.76
N GLY A 424 38.88 -20.15 -4.95
CA GLY A 424 39.61 -20.87 -3.91
C GLY A 424 38.94 -22.19 -3.51
N LYS A 425 38.62 -22.36 -2.21
CA LYS A 425 37.76 -23.45 -1.73
C LYS A 425 36.30 -23.03 -1.90
N ALA A 426 35.72 -23.39 -3.03
CA ALA A 426 34.37 -22.98 -3.41
C ALA A 426 33.32 -23.35 -2.34
N ILE A 427 32.53 -22.36 -1.95
CA ILE A 427 31.37 -22.51 -1.05
C ILE A 427 30.08 -22.68 -1.90
N LEU A 428 30.06 -22.09 -3.10
CA LEU A 428 28.97 -22.19 -4.06
C LEU A 428 29.45 -22.75 -5.39
N SER A 429 28.57 -23.48 -6.08
CA SER A 429 28.82 -23.86 -7.47
C SER A 429 28.75 -22.64 -8.38
N GLN A 430 29.51 -22.65 -9.47
CA GLN A 430 29.47 -21.57 -10.48
C GLN A 430 28.07 -21.39 -11.07
N LYS A 431 27.36 -22.51 -11.33
CA LYS A 431 25.97 -22.49 -11.81
C LYS A 431 25.02 -21.80 -10.82
N THR A 432 25.13 -22.13 -9.53
CA THR A 432 24.31 -21.50 -8.47
C THR A 432 24.67 -20.03 -8.29
N ALA A 433 25.94 -19.65 -8.48
CA ALA A 433 26.35 -18.25 -8.42
C ALA A 433 25.79 -17.43 -9.59
N ILE A 434 25.77 -17.99 -10.81
CA ILE A 434 25.15 -17.37 -11.99
C ILE A 434 23.66 -17.19 -11.76
N GLU A 435 22.97 -18.22 -11.27
CA GLU A 435 21.54 -18.16 -10.95
C GLU A 435 21.24 -17.10 -9.88
N LYS A 436 22.01 -17.08 -8.78
CA LYS A 436 21.84 -16.09 -7.71
C LYS A 436 22.26 -14.67 -8.10
N SER A 437 23.07 -14.51 -9.14
CA SER A 437 23.52 -13.18 -9.58
C SER A 437 22.39 -12.34 -10.18
N GLY A 438 21.37 -12.99 -10.74
CA GLY A 438 20.29 -12.30 -11.44
C GLY A 438 20.72 -11.57 -12.72
N LEU A 439 21.98 -11.69 -13.14
CA LEU A 439 22.53 -11.03 -14.33
C LEU A 439 22.08 -11.68 -15.64
N VAL A 440 21.60 -12.93 -15.56
CA VAL A 440 21.27 -13.73 -16.74
C VAL A 440 19.90 -14.39 -16.57
N ALA A 441 19.08 -14.32 -17.63
CA ALA A 441 17.70 -14.82 -17.62
C ALA A 441 17.62 -16.36 -17.60
N ASN A 442 18.62 -17.06 -18.15
CA ASN A 442 18.69 -18.51 -18.15
C ASN A 442 20.09 -18.97 -17.75
N ALA A 443 20.25 -19.36 -16.48
CA ALA A 443 21.53 -19.81 -15.93
C ALA A 443 22.04 -21.11 -16.58
N GLU A 444 21.14 -21.95 -17.12
CA GLU A 444 21.50 -23.20 -17.81
C GLU A 444 22.22 -22.88 -19.14
N LEU A 445 21.63 -22.00 -19.96
CA LEU A 445 22.22 -21.57 -21.23
C LEU A 445 23.53 -20.81 -21.03
N GLU A 446 23.62 -19.99 -19.99
CA GLU A 446 24.86 -19.27 -19.71
C GLU A 446 25.97 -20.20 -19.26
N TRP A 447 25.64 -21.20 -18.45
CA TRP A 447 26.59 -22.24 -18.07
C TRP A 447 27.11 -23.02 -19.28
N GLU A 448 26.24 -23.32 -20.25
CA GLU A 448 26.64 -23.94 -21.51
C GLU A 448 27.56 -23.01 -22.34
N ARG A 449 27.27 -21.71 -22.39
CA ARG A 449 28.13 -20.72 -23.06
C ARG A 449 29.50 -20.64 -22.42
N ILE A 450 29.58 -20.53 -21.09
CA ILE A 450 30.85 -20.50 -20.35
C ILE A 450 31.68 -21.76 -20.64
N LYS A 451 31.05 -22.95 -20.61
CA LYS A 451 31.73 -24.20 -20.98
C LYS A 451 32.23 -24.20 -22.42
N SER A 452 31.47 -23.62 -23.34
CA SER A 452 31.87 -23.51 -24.75
C SER A 452 33.06 -22.55 -24.93
N GLU A 453 33.11 -21.45 -24.19
CA GLU A 453 34.21 -20.50 -24.20
C GLU A 453 35.49 -21.09 -23.59
N GLU A 454 35.37 -21.82 -22.47
CA GLU A 454 36.49 -22.53 -21.85
C GLU A 454 37.01 -23.70 -22.71
N GLY A 455 36.15 -24.31 -23.52
CA GLY A 455 36.49 -25.40 -24.44
C GLY A 455 37.16 -24.95 -25.73
N VAL A 456 36.94 -23.72 -26.18
CA VAL A 456 37.56 -23.14 -27.40
C VAL A 456 38.97 -22.60 -27.12
N GLY A 457 39.36 -22.47 -25.85
CA GLY A 457 40.67 -22.00 -25.41
C GLY A 457 41.74 -23.07 -25.14
N LYS A 458 41.57 -24.31 -25.61
CA LYS A 458 42.59 -25.39 -25.49
C LYS A 458 43.15 -25.84 -26.83
#